data_AF-A0AAN9P9M4-F1
#
_entry.id   AF-A0AAN9P9M4-F1
#
_cell.length_a   1.000
_cell.length_b   1.000
_cell.length_c   1.000
_cell.angle_alpha   90.00
_cell.angle_beta   90.00
_cell.angle_gamma   90.00
#
_symmetry.space_group_name_H-M   'P 1'
#
loop_
_entity.id
_entity.type
_entity.pdbx_description
1 polymer ?
#
loop_
_entity_poly.entity_id
_entity_poly.type
_entity_poly.pdbx_seq_one_letter_code
_entity_poly.pdbx_strand_id
1 'polypeptide(L)'
;MKETMAVSKFEYPRLSRSDISAILAEYQIANVTEHDLINPTSDFISELYTRILVHLQFFVQDDNEQLEFDALEQLENPDHHVKSVRAMKLYNRIKEILVEPEFFLGALLNFCLDREVRMSSLSETVNEFNVLEEQRADLEVKILQLKSEISECNEAREREMPLVQEVDVKVKELRQTIAALNNQQMSLKTN
;
A
#
# COMPACT_ATOMS: atom_id res chain seq x y z
N MET A 1 46.99 10.63 14.88
CA MET A 1 45.74 11.39 14.71
C MET A 1 44.66 10.66 15.50
N LYS A 2 44.19 11.22 16.61
CA LYS A 2 42.98 10.72 17.29
C LYS A 2 41.79 11.37 16.62
N GLU A 3 41.04 10.57 15.88
CA GLU A 3 39.76 10.98 15.33
C GLU A 3 38.81 11.22 16.50
N THR A 4 38.49 12.48 16.75
CA THR A 4 37.53 12.86 17.78
C THR A 4 36.17 12.68 17.13
N MET A 5 35.51 11.54 17.38
CA MET A 5 34.13 11.37 16.95
C MET A 5 33.30 12.47 17.60
N ALA A 6 32.64 13.28 16.77
CA ALA A 6 31.73 14.31 17.24
C ALA A 6 30.60 13.63 18.01
N VAL A 7 30.55 13.85 19.33
CA VAL A 7 29.40 13.46 20.14
C VAL A 7 28.19 14.20 19.58
N SER A 8 27.21 13.44 19.12
CA SER A 8 26.03 13.98 18.46
C SER A 8 25.18 14.76 19.46
N LYS A 9 25.01 16.08 19.25
CA LYS A 9 24.19 16.95 20.11
C LYS A 9 22.70 16.91 19.72
N PHE A 10 22.13 15.73 19.55
CA PHE A 10 20.68 15.63 19.40
C PHE A 10 20.04 15.73 20.80
N GLU A 11 19.51 16.91 21.12
CA GLU A 11 18.68 17.12 22.30
C GLU A 11 17.21 16.90 21.94
N TYR A 12 16.57 15.98 22.64
CA TYR A 12 15.11 15.81 22.62
C TYR A 12 14.55 16.16 24.02
N PRO A 13 13.28 16.58 24.10
CA PRO A 13 12.65 16.87 25.38
C PRO A 13 12.78 15.69 26.33
N ARG A 14 13.35 15.92 27.52
CA ARG A 14 13.38 14.90 28.57
C ARG A 14 11.96 14.73 29.13
N LEU A 15 11.37 13.58 28.88
CA LEU A 15 10.07 13.21 29.44
C LEU A 15 10.23 12.80 30.91
N SER A 16 9.31 13.25 31.76
CA SER A 16 9.25 12.75 33.13
C SER A 16 8.73 11.31 33.15
N ARG A 17 8.96 10.56 34.25
CA ARG A 17 8.44 9.19 34.39
C ARG A 17 6.90 9.15 34.31
N SER A 18 6.23 10.16 34.85
CA SER A 18 4.77 10.32 34.73
C SER A 18 4.36 10.52 33.27
N ASP A 19 5.07 11.36 32.51
CA ASP A 19 4.78 11.59 31.08
C ASP A 19 4.99 10.30 30.27
N ILE A 20 6.08 9.58 30.54
CA ILE A 20 6.38 8.29 29.91
C ILE A 20 5.22 7.29 30.14
N SER A 21 4.79 7.14 31.40
CA SER A 21 3.66 6.27 31.74
C SER A 21 2.36 6.69 31.05
N ALA A 22 2.07 7.99 31.02
CA ALA A 22 0.87 8.52 30.36
C ALA A 22 0.87 8.26 28.85
N ILE A 23 1.98 8.54 28.16
CA ILE A 23 2.15 8.32 26.72
C ILE A 23 2.01 6.82 26.39
N LEU A 24 2.67 5.94 27.15
CA LEU A 24 2.58 4.50 26.92
C LEU A 24 1.14 3.97 27.05
N ALA A 25 0.36 4.53 27.98
CA ALA A 25 -1.04 4.18 28.15
C ALA A 25 -1.93 4.76 27.05
N GLU A 26 -1.71 6.02 26.66
CA GLU A 26 -2.46 6.72 25.62
C GLU A 26 -2.34 5.99 24.26
N TYR A 27 -1.13 5.61 23.88
CA TYR A 27 -0.87 4.82 22.67
C TYR A 27 -1.18 3.32 22.82
N GLN A 28 -1.71 2.90 23.97
CA GLN A 28 -2.04 1.51 24.28
C GLN A 28 -0.84 0.54 24.12
N ILE A 29 0.37 1.05 24.33
CA ILE A 29 1.62 0.27 24.23
C ILE A 29 1.78 -0.57 25.50
N ALA A 30 1.66 0.05 26.67
CA ALA A 30 1.78 -0.62 27.96
C ALA A 30 1.15 0.21 29.08
N ASN A 31 0.58 -0.47 30.08
CA ASN A 31 0.18 0.17 31.32
C ASN A 31 1.31 0.01 32.35
N VAL A 32 2.07 1.08 32.57
CA VAL A 32 3.31 1.07 33.34
C VAL A 32 3.22 2.08 34.48
N THR A 33 3.61 1.68 35.69
CA THR A 33 3.69 2.60 36.82
C THR A 33 5.06 3.26 36.90
N GLU A 34 5.14 4.40 37.58
CA GLU A 34 6.43 5.04 37.85
C GLU A 34 7.41 4.13 38.60
N HIS A 35 6.91 3.22 39.44
CA HIS A 35 7.73 2.29 40.21
C HIS A 35 8.43 1.28 39.29
N ASP A 36 7.73 0.78 38.27
CA ASP A 36 8.28 -0.15 37.28
C ASP A 36 9.45 0.48 36.50
N LEU A 37 9.44 1.81 36.34
CA LEU A 37 10.49 2.57 35.65
C LEU A 37 11.69 2.92 36.55
N ILE A 38 11.54 2.91 37.88
CA ILE A 38 12.65 3.24 38.80
C ILE A 38 13.67 2.10 38.85
N ASN A 39 13.19 0.87 38.99
CA ASN A 39 14.02 -0.33 39.09
C ASN A 39 13.50 -1.43 38.16
N PRO A 40 13.62 -1.25 36.84
CA PRO A 40 13.05 -2.17 35.87
C PRO A 40 13.80 -3.51 35.86
N THR A 41 13.07 -4.62 35.77
CA THR A 41 13.67 -5.96 35.56
C THR A 41 14.05 -6.14 34.09
N SER A 42 15.03 -7.00 33.81
CA SER A 42 15.43 -7.30 32.42
C SER A 42 14.26 -7.78 31.56
N ASP A 43 13.38 -8.62 32.12
CA ASP A 43 12.20 -9.14 31.42
C ASP A 43 11.20 -8.02 31.11
N PHE A 44 10.97 -7.12 32.07
CA PHE A 44 10.12 -5.95 31.86
C PHE A 44 10.67 -5.03 30.77
N ILE A 45 11.97 -4.74 30.79
CA ILE A 45 12.61 -3.91 29.77
C ILE A 45 12.45 -4.55 28.39
N SER A 46 12.79 -5.84 28.27
CA SER A 46 12.69 -6.58 27.02
C SER A 46 11.28 -6.50 26.44
N GLU A 47 10.27 -6.79 27.25
CA GLU A 47 8.87 -6.73 26.84
C GLU A 47 8.44 -5.32 26.41
N LEU A 48 8.79 -4.31 27.20
CA LEU A 48 8.44 -2.92 26.91
C LEU A 48 9.03 -2.45 25.58
N TYR A 49 10.32 -2.71 25.33
CA TYR A 49 10.93 -2.37 24.04
C TYR A 49 10.33 -3.14 22.88
N THR A 50 10.04 -4.44 23.04
CA THR A 50 9.34 -5.22 22.01
C THR A 50 8.01 -4.54 21.64
N ARG A 51 7.18 -4.18 22.63
CA ARG A 51 5.89 -3.52 22.36
C ARG A 51 6.04 -2.17 21.67
N ILE A 52 7.00 -1.36 22.10
CA ILE A 52 7.29 -0.06 21.45
C ILE A 52 7.71 -0.26 20.00
N LEU A 53 8.62 -1.20 19.73
CA LEU A 53 9.11 -1.44 18.38
C LEU A 53 8.03 -2.06 17.46
N VAL A 54 7.16 -2.91 18.00
CA VAL A 54 5.97 -3.42 17.29
C VAL A 54 5.03 -2.27 16.95
N HIS A 55 4.72 -1.40 17.91
CA HIS A 55 3.88 -0.22 17.69
C HIS A 55 4.45 0.70 16.59
N LEU A 56 5.77 0.89 16.60
CA LEU A 56 6.50 1.67 15.58
C LEU A 56 6.66 0.95 14.24
N GLN A 57 6.15 -0.28 14.10
CA GLN A 57 6.32 -1.14 12.92
C GLN A 57 7.79 -1.43 12.59
N PHE A 58 8.70 -1.19 13.53
CA PHE A 58 10.10 -1.60 13.40
C PHE A 58 10.30 -3.06 13.77
N PHE A 59 9.33 -3.71 14.40
CA PHE A 59 9.39 -5.12 14.74
C PHE A 59 8.12 -5.80 14.25
N VAL A 60 8.20 -6.56 13.17
CA VAL A 60 7.10 -7.40 12.67
C VAL A 60 7.25 -8.78 13.28
N GLN A 61 6.21 -9.26 13.96
CA GLN A 61 6.28 -10.49 14.74
C GLN A 61 6.26 -11.75 13.85
N ASP A 62 5.55 -11.70 12.72
CA ASP A 62 5.27 -12.88 11.88
C ASP A 62 6.37 -13.24 10.87
N ASP A 63 7.10 -12.28 10.28
CA ASP A 63 8.23 -12.56 9.38
C ASP A 63 9.44 -13.20 10.11
N ASN A 64 9.41 -13.22 11.45
CA ASN A 64 10.56 -13.48 12.31
C ASN A 64 10.55 -14.82 13.04
N GLU A 65 9.43 -15.54 13.07
CA GLU A 65 9.40 -16.89 13.67
C GLU A 65 10.24 -17.85 12.84
N GLN A 66 10.11 -17.81 11.50
CA GLN A 66 10.82 -18.71 10.61
C GLN A 66 12.35 -18.49 10.64
N LEU A 67 12.82 -17.24 10.66
CA LEU A 67 14.25 -16.92 10.86
C LEU A 67 14.76 -17.25 12.27
N GLU A 68 13.87 -17.34 13.28
CA GLU A 68 14.22 -17.86 14.61
C GLU A 68 14.52 -19.35 14.56
N PHE A 69 13.65 -20.11 13.90
CA PHE A 69 13.82 -21.55 13.74
C PHE A 69 15.09 -21.89 12.95
N ASP A 70 15.34 -21.21 11.82
CA ASP A 70 16.53 -21.44 11.00
C ASP A 70 17.85 -21.20 11.77
N ALA A 71 17.88 -20.19 12.63
CA ALA A 71 19.04 -19.88 13.47
C ALA A 71 19.21 -20.88 14.62
N LEU A 72 18.10 -21.37 15.18
CA LEU A 72 18.11 -22.34 16.27
C LEU A 72 18.52 -23.74 15.78
N GLU A 73 18.13 -24.17 14.58
CA GLU A 73 18.49 -25.47 14.00
C GLU A 73 20.01 -25.69 13.88
N GLN A 74 20.79 -24.60 13.83
CA GLN A 74 22.26 -24.65 13.76
C GLN A 74 22.93 -24.82 15.13
N LEU A 75 22.15 -24.76 16.22
CA LEU A 75 22.65 -24.85 17.60
C LEU A 75 22.39 -26.23 18.20
N GLU A 76 23.33 -26.70 19.02
CA GLU A 76 23.13 -27.92 19.80
C GLU A 76 22.12 -27.66 20.92
N ASN A 77 21.04 -28.45 20.99
CA ASN A 77 19.91 -28.26 21.92
C ASN A 77 19.16 -26.92 21.71
N PRO A 78 18.51 -26.73 20.54
CA PRO A 78 17.87 -25.48 20.14
C PRO A 78 16.90 -24.91 21.20
N ASP A 79 16.14 -25.77 21.88
CA ASP A 79 15.15 -25.37 22.88
C ASP A 79 15.73 -24.55 24.04
N HIS A 80 17.01 -24.79 24.39
CA HIS A 80 17.68 -24.04 25.46
C HIS A 80 18.10 -22.62 25.03
N HIS A 81 18.11 -22.34 23.73
CA HIS A 81 18.64 -21.09 23.17
C HIS A 81 17.58 -20.09 22.74
N VAL A 82 16.30 -20.48 22.74
CA VAL A 82 15.17 -19.64 22.31
C VAL A 82 15.18 -18.25 22.94
N LYS A 83 15.33 -18.17 24.27
CA LYS A 83 15.38 -16.88 25.00
C LYS A 83 16.58 -16.02 24.59
N SER A 84 17.74 -16.64 24.39
CA SER A 84 18.97 -15.95 24.01
C SER A 84 18.90 -15.40 22.59
N VAL A 85 18.36 -16.19 21.64
CA VAL A 85 18.13 -15.74 20.27
C VAL A 85 17.17 -14.56 20.23
N ARG A 86 16.05 -14.65 20.97
CA ARG A 86 15.09 -13.54 21.08
C ARG A 86 15.72 -12.27 21.66
N ALA A 87 16.50 -12.38 22.73
CA ALA A 87 17.19 -11.24 23.33
C ALA A 87 18.23 -10.61 22.37
N MET A 88 18.98 -11.44 21.64
CA MET A 88 19.97 -10.97 20.67
C MET A 88 19.32 -10.25 19.49
N LYS A 89 18.18 -10.76 19.00
CA LYS A 89 17.38 -10.09 17.96
C LYS A 89 16.89 -8.72 18.42
N LEU A 90 16.28 -8.65 19.60
CA LEU A 90 15.80 -7.38 20.15
C LEU A 90 16.95 -6.38 20.29
N TYR A 91 18.08 -6.81 20.84
CA TYR A 91 19.28 -5.99 20.97
C TYR A 91 19.78 -5.47 19.61
N ASN A 92 19.91 -6.35 18.62
CA ASN A 92 20.33 -5.96 17.27
C ASN A 92 19.37 -4.94 16.67
N ARG A 93 18.06 -5.10 16.88
CA ARG A 93 17.07 -4.17 16.35
C ARG A 93 17.13 -2.81 17.02
N ILE A 94 17.26 -2.78 18.35
CA ILE A 94 17.46 -1.54 19.10
C ILE A 94 18.73 -0.84 18.61
N LYS A 95 19.82 -1.58 18.39
CA LYS A 95 21.10 -1.07 17.89
C LYS A 95 21.02 -0.51 16.46
N GLU A 96 20.21 -1.11 15.58
CA GLU A 96 20.00 -0.58 14.23
C GLU A 96 19.27 0.77 14.23
N ILE A 97 18.34 0.94 15.17
CA ILE A 97 17.50 2.15 15.27
C ILE A 97 18.23 3.26 16.04
N LEU A 98 19.09 2.89 16.99
CA LEU A 98 19.64 3.83 17.98
C LEU A 98 21.17 3.78 17.97
N VAL A 99 21.77 4.95 17.75
CA VAL A 99 23.23 5.12 17.66
C VAL A 99 23.90 5.12 19.03
N GLU A 100 23.22 5.58 20.11
CA GLU A 100 23.80 5.66 21.46
C GLU A 100 22.82 5.20 22.56
N PRO A 101 23.24 4.30 23.46
CA PRO A 101 22.32 3.55 24.29
C PRO A 101 21.88 4.10 25.64
N GLU A 102 22.20 5.35 25.96
CA GLU A 102 22.14 5.75 27.37
C GLU A 102 20.81 6.43 27.79
N PHE A 103 19.91 6.80 26.88
CA PHE A 103 18.66 7.53 27.21
C PHE A 103 17.43 7.20 26.32
N PHE A 104 17.24 5.93 26.02
CA PHE A 104 16.43 5.47 24.89
C PHE A 104 14.90 5.62 24.95
N LEU A 105 14.26 5.39 26.11
CA LEU A 105 12.79 5.31 26.16
C LEU A 105 12.16 6.66 25.82
N GLY A 106 12.70 7.75 26.35
CA GLY A 106 12.25 9.10 26.02
C GLY A 106 12.45 9.45 24.54
N ALA A 107 13.57 9.03 23.94
CA ALA A 107 13.83 9.25 22.52
C ALA A 107 12.83 8.52 21.63
N LEU A 108 12.56 7.24 21.90
CA LEU A 108 11.57 6.46 21.15
C LEU A 108 10.16 7.02 21.30
N LEU A 109 9.76 7.44 22.51
CA LEU A 109 8.45 8.03 22.72
C LEU A 109 8.32 9.41 22.07
N ASN A 110 9.36 10.23 22.09
CA ASN A 110 9.39 11.48 21.31
C ASN A 110 9.25 11.21 19.81
N PHE A 111 9.89 10.14 19.30
CA PHE A 111 9.69 9.72 17.91
C PHE A 111 8.26 9.25 17.65
N CYS A 112 7.62 8.51 18.58
CA CYS A 112 6.19 8.14 18.46
C CYS A 112 5.32 9.39 18.31
N LEU A 113 5.49 10.37 19.20
CA LEU A 113 4.72 11.63 19.19
C LEU A 113 4.90 12.39 17.88
N ASP A 114 6.14 12.56 17.45
CA ASP A 114 6.50 13.28 16.22
C ASP A 114 6.01 12.55 14.96
N ARG A 115 6.08 11.21 14.95
CA ARG A 115 5.48 10.38 13.90
C ARG A 115 3.97 10.58 13.84
N GLU A 116 3.28 10.59 14.97
CA GLU A 116 1.83 10.75 15.00
C GLU A 116 1.38 12.10 14.42
N VAL A 117 2.07 13.18 14.77
CA VAL A 117 1.82 14.52 14.21
C VAL A 117 2.01 14.52 12.69
N ARG A 118 3.09 13.89 12.19
CA ARG A 118 3.33 13.77 10.74
C ARG A 118 2.28 12.91 10.04
N MET A 119 1.91 11.77 10.64
CA MET A 119 0.90 10.86 10.07
C MET A 119 -0.48 11.54 10.02
N SER A 120 -0.85 12.27 11.07
CA SER A 120 -2.07 13.07 11.11
C SER A 120 -2.09 14.11 10.00
N SER A 121 -0.97 14.78 9.74
CA SER A 121 -0.84 15.75 8.65
C SER A 121 -0.94 15.11 7.26
N LEU A 122 -0.55 13.85 7.11
CA LEU A 122 -0.68 13.10 5.85
C LEU A 122 -2.08 12.50 5.63
N SER A 123 -2.95 12.49 6.65
CA SER A 123 -4.26 11.83 6.58
C SER A 123 -5.14 12.39 5.47
N GLU A 124 -5.14 13.71 5.24
CA GLU A 124 -5.90 14.36 4.17
C GLU A 124 -5.42 13.88 2.80
N THR A 125 -4.11 13.88 2.56
CA THR A 125 -3.51 13.38 1.30
C THR A 125 -3.82 11.90 1.08
N VAL A 126 -3.77 11.07 2.13
CA VAL A 126 -4.12 9.65 2.04
C VAL A 126 -5.60 9.47 1.68
N ASN A 127 -6.49 10.26 2.28
CA ASN A 127 -7.91 10.21 1.96
C ASN A 127 -8.20 10.64 0.51
N GLU A 128 -7.56 11.71 0.04
CA GLU A 128 -7.66 12.14 -1.36
C GLU A 128 -7.16 11.06 -2.32
N PHE A 129 -6.04 10.42 -2.00
CA PHE A 129 -5.50 9.31 -2.79
C PHE A 129 -6.50 8.13 -2.87
N ASN A 130 -7.10 7.75 -1.75
CA ASN A 130 -8.10 6.67 -1.70
C ASN A 130 -9.32 6.99 -2.59
N VAL A 131 -9.83 8.23 -2.55
CA VAL A 131 -10.93 8.67 -3.42
C VAL A 131 -10.53 8.60 -4.90
N LEU A 132 -9.30 9.00 -5.24
CA LEU A 132 -8.80 8.91 -6.61
C LEU A 132 -8.62 7.46 -7.07
N GLU A 133 -8.24 6.54 -6.18
CA GLU A 133 -8.19 5.10 -6.50
C GLU A 133 -9.58 4.53 -6.82
N GLU A 134 -10.59 4.90 -6.05
CA GLU A 134 -11.98 4.50 -6.33
C GLU A 134 -12.45 5.05 -7.68
N GLN A 135 -12.22 6.33 -7.95
CA GLN A 135 -12.54 6.94 -9.24
C GLN A 135 -11.81 6.27 -10.41
N ARG A 136 -10.54 5.89 -10.22
CA ARG A 136 -9.77 5.14 -11.23
C ARG A 136 -10.43 3.80 -11.52
N ALA A 137 -10.81 3.05 -10.49
CA ALA A 137 -11.46 1.76 -10.64
C ALA A 137 -12.81 1.87 -11.39
N ASP A 138 -13.63 2.88 -11.07
CA ASP A 138 -14.89 3.13 -11.76
C ASP A 138 -14.69 3.46 -13.24
N LEU A 139 -13.67 4.27 -13.56
CA LEU A 139 -13.31 4.59 -14.94
C LEU A 139 -12.81 3.37 -15.71
N GLU A 140 -12.03 2.49 -15.08
CA GLU A 140 -11.59 1.23 -15.69
C GLU A 140 -12.79 0.33 -16.05
N VAL A 141 -13.77 0.21 -15.16
CA VAL A 141 -15.03 -0.52 -15.43
C VAL A 141 -15.76 0.10 -16.62
N LYS A 142 -15.89 1.43 -16.65
CA LYS A 142 -16.56 2.15 -17.76
C LYS A 142 -15.84 1.96 -19.09
N ILE A 143 -14.51 1.95 -19.09
CA ILE A 143 -13.71 1.68 -20.29
C ILE A 143 -13.97 0.26 -20.81
N LEU A 144 -14.05 -0.75 -19.92
CA LEU A 144 -14.35 -2.12 -20.32
C LEU A 144 -15.76 -2.24 -20.92
N GLN A 145 -16.74 -1.57 -20.31
CA GLN A 145 -18.11 -1.55 -20.83
C GLN A 145 -18.16 -0.93 -22.23
N LEU A 146 -17.58 0.25 -22.42
CA LEU A 146 -17.56 0.92 -23.73
C LEU A 146 -16.83 0.08 -24.79
N LYS A 147 -15.76 -0.63 -24.42
CA LYS A 147 -15.08 -1.56 -25.33
C LYS A 147 -15.99 -2.70 -25.78
N SER A 148 -16.81 -3.25 -24.88
CA SER A 148 -17.81 -4.27 -25.22
C SER A 148 -18.86 -3.72 -26.19
N GLU A 149 -19.43 -2.55 -25.88
CA GLU A 149 -20.45 -1.89 -26.71
C GLU A 149 -19.92 -1.58 -28.12
N ILE A 150 -18.67 -1.13 -28.24
CA ILE A 150 -18.01 -0.91 -29.54
C ILE A 150 -17.86 -2.23 -30.31
N SER A 151 -17.50 -3.33 -29.63
CA SER A 151 -17.37 -4.65 -30.28
C SER A 151 -18.72 -5.11 -30.83
N GLU A 152 -19.77 -5.05 -30.02
CA GLU A 152 -21.13 -5.43 -30.41
C GLU A 152 -21.64 -4.60 -31.59
N CYS A 153 -21.40 -3.28 -31.58
CA CYS A 153 -21.78 -2.40 -32.68
C CYS A 153 -21.03 -2.74 -33.97
N ASN A 154 -19.74 -3.05 -33.89
CA ASN A 154 -18.96 -3.47 -35.04
C ASN A 154 -19.47 -4.80 -35.61
N GLU A 155 -19.75 -5.78 -34.75
CA GLU A 155 -20.31 -7.07 -35.16
C GLU A 155 -21.69 -6.92 -35.83
N ALA A 156 -22.56 -6.06 -35.31
CA ALA A 156 -23.83 -5.73 -35.94
C ALA A 156 -23.65 -5.13 -37.33
N ARG A 157 -22.72 -4.17 -37.47
CA ARG A 157 -22.40 -3.54 -38.76
C ARG A 157 -21.89 -4.56 -39.78
N GLU A 158 -21.00 -5.47 -39.38
CA GLU A 158 -20.50 -6.52 -40.27
C GLU A 158 -21.61 -7.50 -40.69
N ARG A 159 -22.57 -7.81 -39.79
CA ARG A 159 -23.75 -8.63 -40.12
C ARG A 159 -24.69 -7.96 -41.13
N GLU A 160 -24.83 -6.64 -41.08
CA GLU A 160 -25.73 -5.88 -41.97
C GLU A 160 -25.10 -5.55 -43.33
N MET A 161 -23.77 -5.50 -43.42
CA MET A 161 -23.02 -5.23 -44.65
C MET A 161 -23.49 -6.01 -45.90
N PRO A 162 -23.71 -7.34 -45.86
CA PRO A 162 -24.17 -8.08 -47.05
C PRO A 162 -25.57 -7.64 -47.52
N LEU A 163 -26.48 -7.28 -46.61
CA LEU A 163 -27.81 -6.80 -46.96
C LEU A 163 -27.74 -5.43 -47.65
N VAL A 164 -26.86 -4.55 -47.15
CA VAL A 164 -26.62 -3.23 -47.77
C VAL A 164 -26.08 -3.42 -49.19
N GLN A 165 -25.10 -4.31 -49.38
CA GLN A 165 -24.55 -4.62 -50.70
C GLN A 165 -25.61 -5.18 -51.66
N GLU A 166 -26.49 -6.06 -51.18
CA GLU A 166 -27.59 -6.62 -51.98
C GLU A 166 -28.57 -5.52 -52.43
N VAL A 167 -28.95 -4.62 -51.53
CA VAL A 167 -29.82 -3.49 -51.83
C VAL A 167 -29.17 -2.55 -52.85
N ASP A 168 -27.88 -2.25 -52.71
CA ASP A 168 -27.14 -1.42 -53.65
C ASP A 168 -27.10 -2.02 -55.07
N VAL A 169 -26.95 -3.34 -55.19
CA VAL A 169 -27.03 -4.05 -56.47
C VAL A 169 -28.43 -3.90 -57.07
N LYS A 170 -29.48 -4.20 -56.30
CA LYS A 170 -30.88 -4.07 -56.74
C LYS A 170 -31.23 -2.64 -57.19
N VAL A 171 -30.75 -1.63 -56.48
CA VAL A 171 -30.93 -0.22 -56.86
C VAL A 171 -30.27 0.09 -58.20
N LYS A 172 -29.05 -0.42 -58.45
CA LYS A 172 -28.35 -0.26 -59.73
C LYS A 172 -29.11 -0.92 -60.87
N GLU A 173 -29.58 -2.15 -60.68
CA GLU A 173 -30.38 -2.89 -61.68
C GLU A 173 -31.68 -2.18 -62.03
N LEU A 174 -32.42 -1.69 -61.02
CA LEU A 174 -33.64 -0.92 -61.22
C LEU A 174 -33.37 0.37 -61.99
N ARG A 175 -32.29 1.10 -61.67
CA ARG A 175 -31.89 2.31 -62.40
C ARG A 175 -31.59 2.01 -63.87
N GLN A 176 -30.89 0.91 -64.17
CA GLN A 176 -30.62 0.49 -65.55
C GLN A 176 -31.91 0.13 -66.29
N THR A 177 -32.84 -0.56 -65.63
CA THR A 177 -34.13 -0.94 -66.20
C THR A 177 -34.98 0.29 -66.53
N ILE A 178 -35.05 1.27 -65.61
CA ILE A 178 -35.73 2.54 -65.85
C ILE A 178 -35.12 3.27 -67.06
N ALA A 179 -33.79 3.35 -67.15
CA ALA A 179 -33.12 3.98 -68.28
C ALA A 179 -33.45 3.29 -69.61
N ALA A 180 -33.46 1.96 -69.64
CA ALA A 180 -33.82 1.17 -70.83
C ALA A 180 -35.28 1.41 -71.25
N LEU A 181 -36.22 1.37 -70.30
CA LEU A 181 -37.64 1.63 -70.55
C LEU A 181 -37.89 3.06 -71.06
N ASN A 182 -37.20 4.06 -70.48
CA ASN A 182 -37.29 5.44 -70.94
C ASN A 182 -36.80 5.60 -72.39
N ASN A 183 -35.70 4.95 -72.75
CA ASN A 183 -35.19 4.94 -74.13
C ASN A 183 -36.18 4.28 -75.09
N GLN A 184 -36.79 3.16 -74.71
CA GLN A 184 -37.83 2.51 -75.51
C GLN A 184 -39.05 3.41 -75.70
N GLN A 185 -39.54 4.05 -74.63
CA GLN A 185 -40.66 5.00 -74.71
C GLN A 185 -40.34 6.19 -75.64
N MET A 186 -39.13 6.74 -75.57
CA MET A 186 -38.71 7.82 -76.46
C MET A 186 -38.74 7.35 -77.92
N SER A 187 -38.15 6.20 -78.24
CA SER A 187 -38.15 5.63 -79.60
C SER A 187 -39.56 5.39 -80.15
N LEU A 188 -40.53 5.04 -79.30
CA LEU A 188 -41.93 4.85 -79.71
C LEU A 188 -42.67 6.17 -79.98
N LYS A 189 -42.21 7.30 -79.44
CA LYS A 189 -42.79 8.63 -79.67
C LYS A 189 -42.23 9.35 -80.90
N THR A 190 -41.11 8.88 -81.44
CA THR A 190 -40.43 9.48 -82.60
C THR A 190 -40.82 8.87 -83.95
N ASN A 191 -41.71 7.86 -83.96
CA ASN A 191 -42.38 7.33 -85.16
C ASN A 191 -43.82 7.86 -85.23
#